data_AF-A0A9J6E640-F1
#
_entry.id   AF-A0A9J6E640-F1
#
_cell.length_a   1.000
_cell.length_b   1.000
_cell.length_c   1.000
_cell.angle_alpha   90.00
_cell.angle_beta   90.00
_cell.angle_gamma   90.00
#
_symmetry.space_group_name_H-M   'P 1'
#
loop_
_entity.id
_entity.type
_entity.pdbx_description
1 polymer ?
#
loop_
_entity_poly.entity_id
_entity_poly.type
_entity_poly.pdbx_seq_one_letter_code
_entity_poly.pdbx_strand_id
1 'polypeptide(L)'
;MAGPEPVRVLYTGRLLNGVHLVLSAISPNESARLSEIAGNAKRRTKLLSQLRTWALRYDFDGVFVAWGAPREANRTAALFRALVEDLRPRLNIGAILPASREALSSYDLEEVFATVDWVMATTHGFYPGKHWNWTSCSSPYKWVPCSG
;
A
#
# COMPACT_ATOMS: atom_id res chain seq x y z
N MET A 1 36.38 2.69 -11.13
CA MET A 1 35.20 1.85 -11.45
C MET A 1 33.98 2.73 -11.35
N ALA A 2 33.34 3.04 -12.49
CA ALA A 2 32.06 3.74 -12.47
C ALA A 2 31.01 2.79 -11.87
N GLY A 3 30.28 3.24 -10.84
CA GLY A 3 29.15 2.48 -10.29
C GLY A 3 28.09 2.24 -11.36
N PRO A 4 27.17 1.28 -11.15
CA PRO A 4 26.10 1.01 -12.10
C PRO A 4 25.34 2.30 -12.40
N GLU A 5 25.09 2.58 -13.68
CA GLU A 5 24.27 3.73 -14.07
C GLU A 5 22.93 3.65 -13.34
N PRO A 6 22.44 4.77 -12.75
CA PRO A 6 21.14 4.76 -12.12
C PRO A 6 20.08 4.37 -13.14
N VAL A 7 19.19 3.45 -12.77
CA VAL A 7 18.03 3.07 -13.58
C VAL A 7 17.29 4.34 -13.96
N ARG A 8 17.31 4.70 -15.25
CA ARG A 8 16.47 5.76 -15.77
C ARG A 8 15.05 5.22 -15.81
N VAL A 9 14.22 5.67 -14.88
CA VAL A 9 12.77 5.50 -15.00
C VAL A 9 12.36 6.36 -16.20
N LEU A 10 12.11 5.73 -17.34
CA LEU A 10 11.80 6.40 -18.62
C LEU A 10 10.45 7.13 -18.63
N TYR A 11 9.66 6.95 -17.57
CA TYR A 11 8.35 7.57 -17.38
C TYR A 11 8.47 8.60 -16.25
N THR A 12 8.80 9.84 -16.59
CA THR A 12 8.50 10.94 -15.67
C THR A 12 7.02 11.27 -15.82
N GLY A 13 6.30 11.50 -14.72
CA GLY A 13 4.85 11.79 -14.73
C GLY A 13 4.46 12.97 -15.62
N ARG A 14 5.43 13.79 -16.04
CA ARG A 14 5.26 14.93 -16.95
C ARG A 14 5.04 14.56 -18.42
N LEU A 15 5.26 13.32 -18.84
CA LEU A 15 5.17 12.95 -20.26
C LEU A 15 3.72 12.73 -20.75
N LEU A 16 2.77 12.49 -19.84
CA LEU A 16 1.37 12.25 -20.16
C LEU A 16 0.49 13.06 -19.20
N ASN A 17 -0.12 14.13 -19.70
CA ASN A 17 -1.05 14.95 -18.91
C ASN A 17 -2.15 14.08 -18.29
N GLY A 18 -2.31 14.17 -16.97
CA GLY A 18 -3.33 13.44 -16.21
C GLY A 18 -2.92 12.03 -15.76
N VAL A 19 -1.67 11.61 -15.97
CA VAL A 19 -1.16 10.32 -15.46
C VAL A 19 -0.24 10.56 -14.26
N HIS A 20 -0.54 9.90 -13.14
CA HIS A 20 0.28 9.94 -11.93
C HIS A 20 1.03 8.62 -11.75
N LEU A 21 2.34 8.68 -11.53
CA LEU A 21 3.18 7.53 -11.21
C LEU A 21 3.40 7.44 -9.70
N VAL A 22 2.98 6.33 -9.09
CA VAL A 22 3.02 6.16 -7.63
C VAL A 22 3.94 5.01 -7.24
N LEU A 23 4.81 5.23 -6.26
CA LEU A 23 5.69 4.21 -5.70
C LEU A 23 4.94 3.28 -4.73
N SER A 24 5.02 1.97 -4.96
CA SER A 24 4.60 0.96 -3.97
C SER A 24 5.60 0.91 -2.83
N ALA A 25 5.26 1.49 -1.68
CA ALA A 25 6.16 1.55 -0.54
C ALA A 25 6.37 0.18 0.12
N ILE A 26 5.30 -0.63 0.22
CA ILE A 26 5.29 -1.94 0.88
C ILE A 26 4.37 -2.92 0.13
N SER A 27 4.72 -4.21 0.16
CA SER A 27 3.95 -5.33 -0.39
C SER A 27 3.10 -6.00 0.71
N PRO A 28 1.89 -6.54 0.38
CA PRO A 28 1.06 -7.28 1.33
C PRO A 28 1.78 -8.45 2.01
N ASN A 29 2.78 -9.04 1.34
CA ASN A 29 3.57 -10.17 1.85
C ASN A 29 4.53 -9.78 2.99
N GLU A 30 4.79 -8.48 3.19
CA GLU A 30 5.68 -7.96 4.24
C GLU A 30 4.89 -7.46 5.47
N SER A 31 3.63 -7.90 5.65
CA SER A 31 2.71 -7.40 6.70
C SER A 31 3.28 -7.46 8.12
N ALA A 32 4.04 -8.52 8.45
CA ALA A 32 4.69 -8.66 9.76
C ALA A 32 5.77 -7.59 9.96
N ARG A 33 6.65 -7.42 8.97
CA ARG A 33 7.70 -6.39 8.98
C ARG A 33 7.10 -4.99 9.03
N LEU A 34 6.00 -4.75 8.30
CA LEU A 34 5.30 -3.48 8.34
C LEU A 34 4.72 -3.19 9.73
N SER A 35 4.18 -4.20 10.41
CA SER A 35 3.71 -4.08 11.79
C SER A 35 4.82 -3.72 12.78
N GLU A 36 6.05 -4.19 12.55
CA GLU A 36 7.21 -3.81 13.35
C GLU A 36 7.69 -2.38 13.05
N ILE A 37 7.70 -1.97 11.78
CA ILE A 37 8.07 -0.61 11.38
C ILE A 37 7.06 0.38 11.97
N ALA A 38 5.77 0.12 11.78
CA ALA A 38 4.68 0.96 12.27
C ALA A 38 4.68 1.09 13.79
N GLY A 39 5.04 0.03 14.52
CA GLY A 39 5.16 0.05 15.99
C GLY A 39 6.36 0.82 16.54
N ASN A 40 7.30 1.30 15.71
CA ASN A 40 8.54 1.92 16.18
C ASN A 40 8.82 3.26 15.47
N ALA A 41 8.81 4.36 16.24
CA ALA A 41 8.98 5.72 15.71
C ALA A 41 10.26 5.90 14.88
N LYS A 42 11.42 5.41 15.36
CA LYS A 42 12.69 5.51 14.62
C LYS A 42 12.63 4.74 13.29
N ARG A 43 12.00 3.56 13.27
CA ARG A 43 11.81 2.77 12.05
C ARG A 43 10.85 3.46 11.08
N ARG A 44 9.77 4.09 11.57
CA ARG A 44 8.87 4.92 10.74
C ARG A 44 9.63 6.07 10.08
N THR A 45 10.38 6.86 10.85
CA THR A 45 11.19 7.98 10.31
C THR A 45 12.18 7.50 9.23
N LYS A 46 12.82 6.35 9.46
CA LYS A 46 13.73 5.77 8.45
C LYS A 46 13.00 5.36 7.17
N LEU A 47 11.83 4.73 7.28
CA LEU A 47 11.00 4.37 6.12
C LEU A 47 10.60 5.63 5.35
N LEU A 48 10.05 6.65 6.02
CA LEU A 48 9.65 7.92 5.42
C LEU A 48 10.80 8.60 4.66
N SER A 49 11.98 8.66 5.27
CA SER A 49 13.18 9.21 4.64
C SER A 49 13.56 8.46 3.36
N GLN A 50 13.48 7.12 3.36
CA GLN A 50 13.74 6.31 2.17
C GLN A 50 12.69 6.54 1.09
N LEU A 51 11.40 6.54 1.45
CA LEU A 51 10.31 6.80 0.50
C LEU A 51 10.43 8.18 -0.13
N ARG A 52 10.67 9.22 0.67
CA ARG A 52 10.94 10.58 0.18
C ARG A 52 12.10 10.60 -0.80
N THR A 53 13.23 9.98 -0.44
CA THR A 53 14.43 9.99 -1.27
C THR A 53 14.16 9.34 -2.62
N TRP A 54 13.49 8.19 -2.65
CA TRP A 54 13.14 7.50 -3.88
C TRP A 54 12.11 8.27 -4.70
N ALA A 55 11.01 8.70 -4.07
CA ALA A 55 9.93 9.40 -4.74
C ALA A 55 10.43 10.67 -5.43
N LEU A 56 11.20 11.51 -4.72
CA LEU A 56 11.75 12.75 -5.28
C LEU A 56 12.86 12.52 -6.29
N ARG A 57 13.71 11.51 -6.09
CA ARG A 57 14.81 11.21 -7.04
C ARG A 57 14.31 10.74 -8.40
N TYR A 58 13.19 10.02 -8.42
CA TYR A 58 12.64 9.42 -9.62
C TYR A 58 11.33 10.08 -10.09
N ASP A 59 11.00 11.25 -9.54
CA ASP A 59 9.84 12.07 -9.93
C ASP A 59 8.50 11.31 -9.85
N PHE A 60 8.31 10.52 -8.79
CA PHE A 60 7.02 9.90 -8.47
C PHE A 60 6.06 10.95 -7.91
N ASP A 61 4.80 10.87 -8.33
CA ASP A 61 3.71 11.73 -7.88
C ASP A 61 3.12 11.30 -6.52
N GLY A 62 3.52 10.15 -6.01
CA GLY A 62 2.97 9.62 -4.77
C GLY A 62 3.64 8.36 -4.25
N VAL A 63 3.17 7.94 -3.07
CA VAL A 63 3.46 6.63 -2.48
C VAL A 63 2.17 5.95 -2.06
N PHE A 64 2.11 4.62 -2.12
CA PHE A 64 1.02 3.87 -1.51
C PHE A 64 1.51 2.76 -0.60
N VAL A 65 0.73 2.47 0.44
CA VAL A 65 0.98 1.35 1.36
C VAL A 65 0.01 0.21 1.06
N ALA A 66 0.56 -0.96 0.72
CA ALA A 66 -0.20 -2.20 0.67
C ALA A 66 0.13 -3.04 1.91
N TRP A 67 -0.77 -3.00 2.88
CA TRP A 67 -0.71 -3.81 4.08
C TRP A 67 -1.77 -4.89 3.94
N GLY A 68 -1.43 -6.16 4.10
CA GLY A 68 -2.42 -7.24 3.92
C GLY A 68 -3.21 -7.53 5.19
N ALA A 69 -2.50 -7.64 6.31
CA ALA A 69 -3.08 -7.94 7.62
C ALA A 69 -2.24 -7.25 8.72
N PRO A 70 -2.57 -6.01 9.10
CA PRO A 70 -1.99 -5.38 10.28
C PRO A 70 -2.31 -6.18 11.53
N ARG A 71 -1.37 -6.19 12.48
CA ARG A 71 -1.57 -6.85 13.77
C ARG A 71 -2.39 -6.02 14.75
N GLU A 72 -2.32 -4.69 14.63
CA GLU A 72 -2.92 -3.75 15.59
C GLU A 72 -3.32 -2.42 14.88
N ALA A 73 -4.55 -1.97 15.08
CA ALA A 73 -5.13 -0.78 14.43
C ALA A 73 -4.44 0.54 14.81
N ASN A 74 -3.99 0.68 16.07
CA ASN A 74 -3.23 1.86 16.51
C ASN A 74 -1.91 2.04 15.72
N ARG A 75 -1.29 0.95 15.29
CA ARG A 75 -0.06 0.98 14.49
C ARG A 75 -0.35 1.40 13.06
N THR A 76 -1.47 0.99 12.48
CA THR A 76 -1.88 1.48 11.15
C THR A 76 -2.08 2.98 11.19
N ALA A 77 -2.84 3.50 12.16
CA ALA A 77 -3.08 4.93 12.34
C ALA A 77 -1.76 5.71 12.47
N ALA A 78 -0.85 5.25 13.35
CA ALA A 78 0.44 5.91 13.57
C ALA A 78 1.33 5.96 12.31
N LEU A 79 1.27 4.95 11.44
CA LEU A 79 2.03 4.97 10.19
C LEU A 79 1.40 5.91 9.17
N PHE A 80 0.08 5.86 8.98
CA PHE A 80 -0.61 6.71 8.00
C PHE A 80 -0.51 8.20 8.36
N ARG A 81 -0.68 8.56 9.64
CA ARG A 81 -0.42 9.93 10.13
C ARG A 81 0.99 10.40 9.77
N ALA A 82 2.00 9.58 10.07
CA ALA A 82 3.39 9.93 9.78
C ALA A 82 3.65 10.11 8.28
N LEU A 83 3.08 9.24 7.43
CA LEU A 83 3.20 9.37 5.97
C LEU A 83 2.60 10.67 5.48
N VAL A 84 1.41 11.02 5.97
CA VAL A 84 0.73 12.26 5.57
C VAL A 84 1.50 13.49 6.04
N GLU A 85 1.86 13.55 7.31
CA GLU A 85 2.58 14.69 7.88
C GLU A 85 3.90 14.96 7.16
N ASP A 86 4.64 13.91 6.79
CA ASP A 86 5.98 14.04 6.23
C ASP A 86 6.02 14.12 4.69
N LEU A 87 5.10 13.44 4.00
CA LEU A 87 5.17 13.25 2.54
C LEU A 87 4.08 13.99 1.76
N ARG A 88 2.87 14.17 2.33
CA ARG A 88 1.73 14.80 1.63
C ARG A 88 2.03 16.17 1.02
N PRO A 89 2.86 17.06 1.61
CA PRO A 89 3.17 18.36 1.00
C PRO A 89 3.78 18.27 -0.41
N ARG A 90 4.26 17.09 -0.84
CA ARG A 90 4.88 16.88 -2.15
C ARG A 90 4.37 15.64 -2.91
N LEU A 91 3.66 14.74 -2.25
CA LEU A 91 3.34 13.40 -2.76
C LEU A 91 1.91 13.02 -2.41
N ASN A 92 1.20 12.39 -3.35
CA ASN A 92 -0.08 11.75 -3.06
C ASN A 92 0.14 10.49 -2.21
N ILE A 93 -0.67 10.30 -1.19
CA ILE A 93 -0.61 9.17 -0.27
C ILE A 93 -1.80 8.25 -0.52
N GLY A 94 -1.52 7.01 -0.90
CA GLY A 94 -2.54 6.00 -1.15
C GLY A 94 -2.49 4.83 -0.15
N ALA A 95 -3.61 4.11 -0.04
CA ALA A 95 -3.67 2.83 0.66
C ALA A 95 -4.26 1.74 -0.25
N ILE A 96 -3.70 0.54 -0.16
CA ILE A 96 -4.35 -0.68 -0.64
C ILE A 96 -4.91 -1.42 0.57
N LEU A 97 -6.23 -1.58 0.62
CA LEU A 97 -6.93 -2.24 1.72
C LEU A 97 -7.53 -3.59 1.28
N PRO A 98 -7.59 -4.58 2.19
CA PRO A 98 -8.30 -5.81 1.93
C PRO A 98 -9.80 -5.58 1.78
N ALA A 99 -10.48 -6.36 0.94
CA ALA A 99 -11.94 -6.30 0.83
C ALA A 99 -12.69 -7.13 1.88
N SER A 100 -12.01 -8.02 2.62
CA SER A 100 -12.65 -8.87 3.63
C SER A 100 -12.88 -8.11 4.94
N ARG A 101 -14.07 -8.29 5.53
CA ARG A 101 -14.43 -7.67 6.82
C ARG A 101 -13.46 -8.08 7.94
N GLU A 102 -13.04 -9.34 7.96
CA GLU A 102 -12.08 -9.85 8.94
C GLU A 102 -10.75 -9.10 8.88
N ALA A 103 -10.17 -8.94 7.68
CA ALA A 103 -8.90 -8.23 7.56
C ALA A 103 -9.05 -6.73 7.82
N LEU A 104 -10.16 -6.11 7.38
CA LEU A 104 -10.47 -4.71 7.66
C LEU A 104 -10.60 -4.41 9.16
N SER A 105 -11.01 -5.38 9.98
CA SER A 105 -11.14 -5.21 11.44
C SER A 105 -9.82 -4.86 12.16
N SER A 106 -8.69 -5.12 11.50
CA SER A 106 -7.35 -4.81 12.02
C SER A 106 -6.85 -3.40 11.70
N TYR A 107 -7.65 -2.60 10.98
CA TYR A 107 -7.33 -1.22 10.61
C TYR A 107 -8.13 -0.23 11.45
N ASP A 108 -7.52 0.91 11.70
CA ASP A 108 -8.25 2.13 12.04
C ASP A 108 -8.76 2.78 10.73
N LEU A 109 -9.93 2.34 10.27
CA LEU A 109 -10.48 2.78 8.98
C LEU A 109 -10.86 4.26 8.97
N GLU A 110 -11.31 4.80 10.10
CA GLU A 110 -11.64 6.23 10.23
C GLU A 110 -10.39 7.06 9.99
N GLU A 111 -9.28 6.71 10.65
CA GLU A 111 -8.02 7.39 10.45
C GLU A 111 -7.51 7.24 9.01
N VAL A 112 -7.52 6.03 8.46
CA VAL A 112 -7.03 5.79 7.10
C VAL A 112 -7.81 6.64 6.10
N PHE A 113 -9.14 6.62 6.14
CA PHE A 113 -9.96 7.39 5.20
C PHE A 113 -9.88 8.90 5.41
N ALA A 114 -9.63 9.37 6.65
CA ALA A 114 -9.40 10.79 6.91
C ALA A 114 -8.02 11.28 6.42
N THR A 115 -7.07 10.37 6.27
CA THR A 115 -5.66 10.72 6.05
C THR A 115 -5.16 10.48 4.63
N VAL A 116 -5.62 9.48 3.90
CA VAL A 116 -5.09 9.19 2.55
C VAL A 116 -5.85 9.95 1.45
N ASP A 117 -5.20 10.17 0.32
CA ASP A 117 -5.80 10.87 -0.83
C ASP A 117 -6.63 9.93 -1.71
N TRP A 118 -6.33 8.62 -1.67
CA TRP A 118 -7.11 7.59 -2.36
C TRP A 118 -6.93 6.21 -1.72
N VAL A 119 -7.91 5.34 -1.96
CA VAL A 119 -7.89 3.94 -1.52
C VAL A 119 -8.19 3.02 -2.69
N MET A 120 -7.43 1.94 -2.81
CA MET A 120 -7.74 0.82 -3.67
C MET A 120 -8.09 -0.41 -2.82
N ALA A 121 -9.24 -1.02 -3.08
CA ALA A 121 -9.63 -2.26 -2.42
C ALA A 121 -9.16 -3.48 -3.22
N THR A 122 -8.58 -4.48 -2.57
CA THR A 122 -8.25 -5.76 -3.21
C THR A 122 -9.50 -6.64 -3.32
N THR A 123 -10.17 -6.57 -4.47
CA THR A 123 -11.38 -7.35 -4.77
C THR A 123 -11.08 -8.65 -5.50
N HIS A 124 -9.93 -9.26 -5.24
CA HIS A 124 -9.52 -10.53 -5.83
C HIS A 124 -8.91 -11.44 -4.77
N GLY A 125 -8.78 -12.74 -5.09
CA GLY A 125 -8.22 -13.73 -4.16
C GLY A 125 -9.16 -14.08 -3.01
N PHE A 126 -10.47 -13.83 -3.15
CA PHE A 126 -11.48 -14.17 -2.14
C PHE A 126 -11.52 -15.66 -1.80
N TYR A 127 -11.10 -16.51 -2.73
CA TYR A 127 -11.01 -17.96 -2.56
C TYR A 127 -9.55 -18.38 -2.84
N PRO A 128 -8.72 -18.60 -1.81
CA PRO A 128 -7.27 -18.75 -1.97
C PRO A 128 -6.88 -20.10 -2.58
N GLY A 129 -6.31 -20.10 -3.79
CA GLY A 129 -5.90 -21.23 -4.67
C GLY A 129 -5.32 -22.52 -4.07
N LYS A 130 -4.81 -22.49 -2.84
CA LYS A 130 -3.98 -23.57 -2.28
C LYS A 130 -4.74 -24.69 -1.55
N HIS A 131 -6.07 -24.63 -1.46
CA HIS A 131 -6.85 -25.53 -0.58
C HIS A 131 -8.14 -26.15 -1.15
N TRP A 132 -8.35 -26.24 -2.47
CA TRP A 132 -9.66 -26.65 -3.02
C TRP A 132 -9.57 -27.80 -4.02
N ASN A 133 -10.48 -28.76 -3.81
CA ASN A 133 -10.83 -29.86 -4.71
C ASN A 133 -11.73 -29.42 -5.88
N TRP A 134 -11.95 -28.11 -6.08
CA TRP A 134 -12.93 -27.54 -7.03
C TRP A 134 -12.35 -26.30 -7.71
N THR A 135 -13.02 -25.75 -8.73
CA THR A 135 -12.72 -24.43 -9.32
C THR A 135 -13.70 -23.35 -8.79
N SER A 136 -13.28 -22.09 -8.70
CA SER A 136 -14.01 -20.97 -8.08
C SER A 136 -13.57 -19.64 -8.68
N CYS A 137 -14.42 -18.61 -8.55
CA CYS A 137 -14.18 -17.28 -9.11
C CYS A 137 -13.24 -16.45 -8.21
N SER A 138 -12.08 -16.02 -8.71
CA SER A 138 -11.12 -15.25 -7.91
C SER A 138 -11.58 -13.82 -7.57
N SER A 139 -12.44 -13.21 -8.39
CA SER A 139 -12.93 -11.84 -8.25
C SER A 139 -14.40 -11.73 -8.71
N PRO A 140 -15.36 -12.32 -7.98
CA PRO A 140 -16.75 -12.26 -8.38
C PRO A 140 -17.33 -10.88 -8.06
N TYR A 141 -17.99 -10.25 -9.05
CA TYR A 141 -18.69 -8.98 -8.86
C TYR A 141 -19.95 -9.11 -7.99
N LYS A 142 -20.58 -10.29 -8.00
CA LYS A 142 -21.74 -10.64 -7.17
C LYS A 142 -21.43 -11.91 -6.39
N TRP A 143 -22.03 -12.08 -5.22
CA TRP A 143 -21.93 -13.35 -4.52
C TRP A 143 -22.51 -14.49 -5.39
N VAL A 144 -21.70 -15.50 -5.64
CA VAL A 144 -22.12 -16.74 -6.32
C VAL A 144 -21.81 -17.87 -5.34
N PRO A 145 -22.82 -18.62 -4.86
CA PRO A 145 -22.56 -19.80 -4.06
C PRO A 145 -21.76 -20.78 -4.91
N CYS A 146 -20.66 -21.31 -4.36
CA CYS A 146 -19.99 -22.46 -4.96
C CYS A 146 -21.02 -23.60 -4.99
N SER A 147 -21.57 -23.90 -6.17
CA SER A 147 -22.48 -25.03 -6.36
C SER A 147 -21.62 -26.29 -6.36
N GLY A 148 -21.85 -27.17 -5.39
CA GLY A 148 -21.40 -28.56 -5.44
C GLY A 148 -22.41 -29.42 -6.17
#